data_AF-A0A382PV62-F1
#
_entry.id   AF-A0A382PV62-F1
#
_cell.length_a   1.000
_cell.length_b   1.000
_cell.length_c   1.000
_cell.angle_alpha   90.00
_cell.angle_beta   90.00
_cell.angle_gamma   90.00
#
_symmetry.space_group_name_H-M   'P 1'
#
loop_
_entity.id
_entity.type
_entity.pdbx_description
1 polymer ?
#
loop_
_entity_poly.entity_id
_entity_poly.type
_entity_poly.pdbx_seq_one_letter_code
_entity_poly.pdbx_strand_id
1 'polypeptide(L)'
;MLNQEEVSQTWDKIKGFISTREAEISHEEQWGTRRLAYPIRKGQHRFLEGSYHLTRFATEKAFNIELENFLKVDDEVLRSLVTVTLPEEELAAQAAAAA
;
A
#
# COMPACT_ATOMS: atom_id res chain seq x y z
N MET A 1 -15.66 4.56 8.48
CA MET A 1 -14.83 5.14 7.41
C MET A 1 -13.84 6.06 8.08
N LEU A 2 -12.59 6.06 7.64
CA LEU A 2 -11.60 7.03 8.09
C LEU A 2 -11.89 8.36 7.40
N ASN A 3 -11.75 9.47 8.13
CA ASN A 3 -11.75 10.80 7.55
C ASN A 3 -10.41 11.07 6.82
N GLN A 4 -10.29 12.18 6.11
CA GLN A 4 -9.09 12.48 5.32
C GLN A 4 -7.82 12.66 6.19
N GLU A 5 -7.97 13.20 7.40
CA GLU A 5 -6.87 13.37 8.35
C GLU A 5 -6.40 12.02 8.89
N GLU A 6 -7.33 11.15 9.29
CA GLU A 6 -7.06 9.79 9.76
C GLU A 6 -6.37 8.97 8.66
N VAL A 7 -6.83 9.07 7.41
CA VAL A 7 -6.16 8.42 6.26
C VAL A 7 -4.71 8.89 6.13
N SER A 8 -4.46 10.18 6.25
CA SER A 8 -3.08 10.71 6.18
C SER A 8 -2.22 10.22 7.35
N GLN A 9 -2.78 10.13 8.56
CA GLN A 9 -2.06 9.63 9.74
C GLN A 9 -1.70 8.15 9.62
N THR A 10 -2.65 7.30 9.18
CA THR A 10 -2.38 5.88 8.90
C THR A 10 -1.28 5.76 7.86
N TRP A 11 -1.32 6.62 6.84
CA TRP A 11 -0.34 6.59 5.75
C TRP A 11 1.06 7.01 6.21
N ASP A 12 1.17 8.07 7.00
CA ASP A 12 2.44 8.53 7.56
C ASP A 12 3.07 7.49 8.50
N LYS A 13 2.24 6.75 9.25
CA LYS A 13 2.68 5.61 10.06
C LYS A 13 3.28 4.50 9.22
N ILE A 14 2.64 4.14 8.09
CA ILE A 14 3.15 3.12 7.16
C ILE A 14 4.46 3.59 6.52
N LYS A 15 4.54 4.85 6.08
CA LYS A 15 5.76 5.45 5.57
C LYS A 15 6.90 5.42 6.59
N GLY A 16 6.61 5.81 7.84
CA GLY A 16 7.58 5.76 8.93
C GLY A 16 8.16 4.36 9.14
N PHE A 17 7.33 3.32 9.02
CA PHE A 17 7.78 1.92 9.11
C PHE A 17 8.76 1.54 8.00
N ILE A 18 8.52 2.03 6.77
CA ILE A 18 9.36 1.81 5.59
C ILE A 18 10.67 2.59 5.72
N SER A 19 10.62 3.89 6.01
CA SER A 19 11.81 4.75 6.15
C SER A 19 12.74 4.32 7.28
N THR A 20 12.21 3.76 8.37
CA THR A 20 13.02 3.26 9.50
C THR A 20 13.92 2.09 9.11
N ARG A 21 13.59 1.37 8.03
CA ARG A 21 14.33 0.21 7.52
C ARG A 21 15.22 0.53 6.33
N GLU A 22 15.64 1.80 6.21
CA GLU A 22 16.56 2.27 5.17
C GLU A 22 16.03 1.98 3.75
N ALA A 23 14.70 2.00 3.58
CA ALA A 23 14.07 1.89 2.29
C ALA A 23 13.87 3.28 1.67
N GLU A 24 14.21 3.42 0.40
CA GLU A 24 14.01 4.62 -0.39
C GLU A 24 12.69 4.53 -1.16
N ILE A 25 11.79 5.48 -0.94
CA ILE A 25 10.51 5.53 -1.65
C ILE A 25 10.75 6.23 -2.99
N SER A 26 10.65 5.47 -4.10
CA SER A 26 10.86 6.01 -5.45
C SER A 26 9.59 6.60 -6.06
N HIS A 27 8.43 6.04 -5.72
CA HIS A 27 7.16 6.46 -6.28
C HIS A 27 6.02 6.34 -5.28
N GLU A 28 5.16 7.34 -5.25
CA GLU A 28 3.95 7.35 -4.43
C GLU A 28 2.77 7.87 -5.26
N GLU A 29 1.68 7.12 -5.23
CA GLU A 29 0.43 7.49 -5.89
C GLU A 29 -0.74 7.30 -4.92
N GLN A 30 -1.50 8.38 -4.73
CA GLN A 30 -2.70 8.37 -3.91
C GLN A 30 -3.93 8.39 -4.82
N TRP A 31 -4.64 7.27 -4.87
CA TRP A 31 -5.81 7.10 -5.74
C TRP A 31 -7.11 7.56 -5.09
N GLY A 32 -7.08 7.88 -3.80
CA GLY A 32 -8.22 8.32 -3.01
C GLY A 32 -9.24 7.21 -2.78
N THR A 33 -10.45 7.61 -2.36
CA THR A 33 -11.54 6.68 -2.05
C THR A 33 -12.16 6.11 -3.31
N ARG A 34 -12.15 4.78 -3.44
CA ARG A 34 -12.80 4.04 -4.53
C ARG A 34 -13.72 2.97 -3.98
N ARG A 35 -14.75 2.63 -4.77
CA ARG A 35 -15.70 1.58 -4.43
C ARG A 35 -15.14 0.20 -4.74
N LEU A 36 -15.25 -0.71 -3.78
CA LEU A 36 -14.83 -2.10 -3.89
C LEU A 36 -15.82 -2.88 -4.77
N ALA A 37 -15.30 -3.82 -5.57
CA ALA A 37 -16.14 -4.71 -6.38
C ALA A 37 -17.08 -5.58 -5.53
N TYR A 38 -16.64 -5.92 -4.32
CA TYR A 38 -17.42 -6.67 -3.34
C TYR A 38 -17.09 -6.19 -1.92
N PRO A 39 -18.02 -6.37 -0.97
CA PRO A 39 -17.79 -6.02 0.41
C PRO A 39 -16.65 -6.81 1.07
N ILE A 40 -15.77 -6.12 1.79
CA ILE A 40 -14.75 -6.76 2.63
C ILE A 40 -15.23 -6.72 4.08
N ARG A 41 -15.12 -7.84 4.80
CA ARG A 41 -15.41 -7.92 6.23
C ARG A 41 -14.10 -7.86 7.02
N LYS A 42 -14.03 -6.95 7.99
CA LYS A 42 -12.93 -6.88 8.95
C LYS A 42 -13.51 -6.68 10.35
N GLY A 43 -13.28 -7.65 11.22
CA GLY A 43 -14.00 -7.75 12.49
C GLY A 43 -15.52 -7.77 12.29
N GLN A 44 -16.23 -6.88 12.98
CA GLN A 44 -17.68 -6.72 12.88
C GLN A 44 -18.13 -5.80 11.73
N HIS A 45 -17.19 -5.14 11.05
CA HIS A 45 -17.50 -4.12 10.06
C HIS A 45 -17.44 -4.67 8.63
N ARG A 46 -18.34 -4.14 7.79
CA ARG A 46 -18.41 -4.44 6.35
C ARG A 46 -18.13 -3.17 5.57
N PHE A 47 -17.05 -3.19 4.79
CA PHE A 47 -16.59 -2.07 3.97
C PHE A 47 -16.97 -2.30 2.51
N LEU A 48 -17.49 -1.27 1.85
CA LEU A 48 -17.83 -1.27 0.43
C LEU A 48 -16.96 -0.31 -0.38
N GLU A 49 -16.18 0.52 0.31
CA GLU A 49 -15.34 1.57 -0.26
C GLU A 49 -14.08 1.68 0.63
N GLY A 50 -12.98 2.16 0.06
CA GLY A 50 -11.72 2.35 0.78
C GLY A 50 -10.78 3.29 0.04
N SER A 51 -9.82 3.89 0.77
CA SER A 51 -8.75 4.69 0.18
C SER A 51 -7.66 3.77 -0.37
N TYR A 52 -7.20 4.06 -1.58
CA TYR A 52 -6.15 3.31 -2.26
C TYR A 52 -4.85 4.12 -2.30
N HIS A 53 -3.77 3.48 -1.85
CA HIS A 53 -2.42 4.02 -1.86
C HIS A 53 -1.50 3.01 -2.55
N LEU A 54 -0.71 3.50 -3.50
CA LEU A 54 0.31 2.72 -4.19
C LEU A 54 1.67 3.35 -3.91
N THR A 55 2.61 2.53 -3.48
CA THR A 55 3.99 2.98 -3.25
C THR A 55 4.96 1.97 -3.79
N ARG A 56 6.01 2.50 -4.43
CA ARG A 56 7.20 1.76 -4.81
C ARG A 56 8.34 2.24 -3.95
N PHE A 57 9.06 1.28 -3.40
CA PHE A 57 10.24 1.55 -2.61
C PHE A 57 11.32 0.54 -2.95
N ALA A 58 12.57 0.98 -2.88
CA ALA A 58 13.76 0.16 -2.99
C ALA A 58 14.32 -0.08 -1.59
N THR A 59 14.83 -1.28 -1.34
CA THR A 59 15.53 -1.59 -0.09
C THR A 59 16.63 -2.60 -0.36
N GLU A 60 17.75 -2.46 0.34
CA GLU A 60 18.87 -3.41 0.25
C GLU A 60 18.55 -4.73 0.98
N LYS A 61 17.77 -4.67 2.06
CA LYS A 61 17.42 -5.82 2.89
C LYS A 61 15.93 -6.12 2.79
N ALA A 62 15.59 -7.33 2.34
CA ALA A 62 14.19 -7.73 2.27
C ALA A 62 13.54 -7.78 3.66
N PHE A 63 12.54 -6.92 3.90
CA PHE A 63 11.69 -6.91 5.09
C PHE A 63 10.20 -7.14 4.75
N ASN A 64 9.92 -7.71 3.58
CA ASN A 64 8.56 -7.91 3.06
C ASN A 64 7.64 -8.64 4.05
N ILE A 65 8.14 -9.68 4.72
CA ILE A 65 7.38 -10.45 5.72
C ILE A 65 7.00 -9.57 6.92
N GLU A 66 7.93 -8.73 7.39
CA GLU A 66 7.65 -7.81 8.49
C GLU A 66 6.62 -6.76 8.09
N LEU A 67 6.73 -6.22 6.88
CA LEU A 67 5.78 -5.25 6.34
C LEU A 67 4.39 -5.87 6.18
N GLU A 68 4.29 -7.08 5.63
CA GLU A 68 3.03 -7.80 5.50
C GLU A 68 2.38 -8.05 6.87
N ASN A 69 3.16 -8.50 7.85
CA ASN A 69 2.66 -8.72 9.21
C ASN A 69 2.20 -7.41 9.85
N PHE A 70 2.96 -6.32 9.70
CA PHE A 70 2.59 -5.01 10.20
C PHE A 70 1.27 -4.52 9.59
N LEU A 71 1.13 -4.59 8.27
CA LEU A 71 -0.09 -4.18 7.56
C LEU A 71 -1.29 -5.09 7.87
N LYS A 72 -1.05 -6.37 8.15
CA LYS A 72 -2.10 -7.33 8.50
C LYS A 72 -2.66 -7.12 9.91
N VAL A 73 -1.79 -6.74 10.86
CA VAL A 73 -2.16 -6.48 12.25
C VAL A 73 -2.91 -5.16 12.38
N ASP A 74 -2.58 -4.17 11.55
CA ASP A 74 -3.23 -2.87 11.61
C ASP A 74 -4.69 -2.95 11.18
N ASP A 75 -5.63 -2.58 12.06
CA ASP A 75 -7.07 -2.64 11.81
C ASP A 75 -7.54 -1.64 10.73
N GLU A 76 -6.80 -0.56 10.51
CA GLU A 76 -7.13 0.49 9.53
C GLU A 76 -6.90 0.03 8.08
N VAL A 77 -6.04 -0.98 7.88
CA VAL A 77 -5.70 -1.50 6.56
C VAL A 77 -6.62 -2.66 6.16
N LEU A 78 -7.56 -2.44 5.24
CA LEU A 78 -8.52 -3.48 4.85
C LEU A 78 -7.88 -4.65 4.07
N ARG A 79 -6.97 -4.32 3.16
CA ARG A 79 -6.25 -5.26 2.30
C ARG A 79 -4.93 -4.64 1.89
N SER A 80 -3.87 -5.43 1.95
CA SER A 80 -2.55 -5.07 1.44
C SER A 80 -2.10 -6.09 0.40
N LEU A 81 -1.22 -5.67 -0.49
CA LEU A 81 -0.51 -6.52 -1.43
C LEU A 81 0.91 -5.99 -1.51
N VAL A 82 1.89 -6.81 -1.14
CA VAL A 82 3.31 -6.50 -1.27
C VAL A 82 3.87 -7.47 -2.30
N THR A 83 4.47 -6.93 -3.36
CA THR A 83 5.05 -7.74 -4.43
C THR A 83 6.39 -7.17 -4.84
N VAL A 84 7.33 -8.06 -5.14
CA VAL A 84 8.60 -7.67 -5.75
C VAL A 84 8.35 -7.42 -7.24
N THR A 85 8.76 -6.26 -7.73
CA THR A 85 8.67 -5.92 -9.15
C THR A 85 10.08 -5.78 -9.74
N LEU A 86 10.15 -5.83 -11.06
CA LEU A 86 11.34 -5.45 -11.81
C LEU A 86 11.56 -3.92 -11.70
N PRO A 87 12.78 -3.42 -12.01
CA PRO A 87 13.10 -2.00 -12.01
C PRO A 87 12.12 -1.19 -12.87
N GLU A 88 11.93 0.08 -12.50
CA GLU A 88 10.91 0.97 -13.08
C GLU A 88 11.03 1.12 -14.61
N GLU A 89 12.24 1.04 -15.15
CA GLU A 89 12.52 1.07 -16.59
C GLU A 89 11.91 -0.12 -17.34
N GLU A 90 12.02 -1.33 -16.80
CA GLU A 90 11.46 -2.54 -17.42
C GLU A 90 9.94 -2.59 -17.30
N LEU A 91 9.39 -1.99 -16.23
CA LEU A 91 7.95 -1.92 -15.99
C LEU A 91 7.27 -0.95 -16.96
N ALA A 92 7.89 0.20 -17.24
CA ALA A 92 7.44 1.14 -18.26
C ALA A 92 7.48 0.49 -19.66
N ALA A 93 8.51 -0.30 -19.96
CA ALA A 93 8.62 -1.04 -21.22
C ALA A 93 7.53 -2.13 -21.35
N GLN A 94 7.23 -2.87 -20.27
CA GLN A 94 6.16 -3.88 -20.28
C GLN A 94 4.76 -3.26 -20.39
N ALA A 95 4.51 -2.13 -19.72
CA ALA A 95 3.24 -1.41 -19.83
C ALA A 95 3.02 -0.86 -21.25
N ALA A 96 4.09 -0.39 -21.91
CA ALA A 96 4.04 0.06 -23.30
C ALA A 96 3.89 -1.09 -24.30
N ALA A 97 4.44 -2.28 -24.01
CA ALA A 97 4.33 -3.45 -24.87
C ALA A 97 2.96 -4.17 -24.75
N ALA A 98 2.23 -3.96 -23.66
CA ALA A 98 0.92 -4.56 -23.40
C ALA A 98 -0.27 -3.68 -23.86
N ALA A 99 0.00 -2.50 -24.40
CA ALA A 99 -0.98 -1.55 -24.96
C ALA A 99 -1.06 -1.66 -26.48
#